data_AF-A0A9E5AC99-F1
#
_entry.id   AF-A0A9E5AC99-F1
#
_cell.length_a   1.000
_cell.length_b   1.000
_cell.length_c   1.000
_cell.angle_alpha   90.00
_cell.angle_beta   90.00
_cell.angle_gamma   90.00
#
_symmetry.space_group_name_H-M   'P 1'
#
loop_
_entity.id
_entity.type
_entity.pdbx_description
1 polymer ?
#
loop_
_entity_poly.entity_id
_entity_poly.type
_entity_poly.pdbx_seq_one_letter_code
_entity_poly.pdbx_strand_id
1 'polypeptide(L)'
;MAGYHRKRCNGGTGGLAAKEQAIKLYREFSTQEEIDAAYNVELMVPSLALHVDRFVGDSARARRDLTCTVDVRFGPTRDETMDIFPAANPGAPVVVFIHGGYWRL
;
A
#
# COMPACT_ATOMS: atom_id res chain seq x y z
N MET A 1 42.99 61.36 27.11
CA MET A 1 42.25 60.43 27.97
C MET A 1 41.16 59.78 27.10
N ALA A 2 41.48 58.87 26.18
CA ALA A 2 41.73 57.44 26.39
C ALA A 2 40.53 56.78 27.14
N GLY A 3 39.79 55.80 26.61
CA GLY A 3 40.03 54.99 25.42
C GLY A 3 38.80 54.18 25.01
N TYR A 4 38.77 53.90 23.71
CA TYR A 4 37.88 52.99 23.01
C TYR A 4 38.30 51.55 23.32
N HIS A 5 37.54 50.83 24.14
CA HIS A 5 37.81 49.41 24.40
C HIS A 5 37.23 48.52 23.32
N ARG A 6 38.08 48.28 22.32
CA ARG A 6 37.95 47.24 21.30
C ARG A 6 38.06 45.87 21.99
N LYS A 7 36.93 45.17 22.23
CA LYS A 7 36.98 43.75 22.62
C LYS A 7 37.16 42.90 21.37
N ARG A 8 38.18 42.04 21.44
CA ARG A 8 38.74 41.24 20.36
C ARG A 8 37.72 40.27 19.75
N CYS A 9 37.74 40.16 18.43
CA CYS A 9 37.30 38.97 17.74
C CYS A 9 38.14 37.78 18.24
N ASN A 10 37.49 36.76 18.80
CA ASN A 10 38.08 35.43 18.85
C ASN A 10 37.31 34.59 17.83
N GLY A 11 38.00 34.23 16.76
CA GLY A 11 37.55 33.22 15.83
C GLY A 11 37.37 31.90 16.56
N GLY A 12 36.20 31.31 16.36
CA GLY A 12 35.86 29.95 16.73
C GLY A 12 34.87 29.45 15.69
N THR A 13 35.35 29.26 14.46
CA THR A 13 34.64 28.53 13.41
C THR A 13 34.46 27.09 13.88
N GLY A 14 33.29 26.83 14.46
CA GLY A 14 32.90 25.53 14.96
C GLY A 14 31.39 25.42 14.94
N GLY A 15 30.77 25.82 13.82
CA GLY A 15 29.42 25.43 13.51
C GLY A 15 29.37 23.92 13.31
N LEU A 16 29.27 23.16 14.39
CA LEU A 16 28.43 21.98 14.32
C LEU A 16 27.01 22.55 14.31
N ALA A 17 26.53 22.78 13.08
CA ALA A 17 25.11 22.91 12.81
C ALA A 17 24.41 21.83 13.63
N ALA A 18 23.62 22.26 14.61
CA ALA A 18 22.60 21.39 15.17
C ALA A 18 21.84 20.87 13.95
N LYS A 19 22.00 19.58 13.64
CA LYS A 19 21.28 18.94 12.55
C LYS A 19 19.83 19.26 12.80
N GLU A 20 19.24 20.08 11.94
CA GLU A 20 17.82 20.34 11.95
C GLU A 20 17.16 18.98 11.82
N GLN A 21 16.63 18.48 12.94
CA GLN A 21 16.04 17.16 13.00
C GLN A 21 14.73 17.31 12.25
N ALA A 22 14.77 17.03 10.94
CA ALA A 22 13.61 17.12 10.07
C ALA A 22 12.47 16.38 10.76
N ILE A 23 11.38 17.10 11.04
CA ILE A 23 10.21 16.53 11.72
C ILE A 23 9.80 15.32 10.90
N LYS A 24 9.80 14.16 11.56
CA LYS A 24 9.31 12.92 10.98
C LYS A 24 7.82 12.86 11.21
N LEU A 25 7.07 12.69 10.13
CA LEU A 25 5.62 12.47 10.19
C LEU A 25 5.35 11.02 10.60
N TYR A 26 6.02 10.07 9.94
CA TYR A 26 5.91 8.65 10.24
C TYR A 26 7.21 7.92 9.86
N ARG A 27 7.84 7.27 10.85
CA ARG A 27 9.13 6.57 10.67
C ARG A 27 10.16 7.42 9.90
N GLU A 28 10.64 6.96 8.75
CA GLU A 28 11.58 7.64 7.87
C GLU A 28 10.97 8.79 7.06
N PHE A 29 9.64 8.87 6.94
CA PHE A 29 8.93 9.85 6.12
C PHE A 29 8.73 11.17 6.86
N SER A 30 8.89 12.26 6.11
CA SER A 30 8.76 13.64 6.59
C SER A 30 7.53 14.35 6.02
N THR A 31 6.90 13.80 4.98
CA THR A 31 5.70 14.39 4.35
C THR A 31 4.60 13.35 4.08
N GLN A 32 3.36 13.81 3.87
CA GLN A 32 2.24 12.93 3.51
C GLN A 32 2.43 12.36 2.10
N GLU A 33 2.96 13.17 1.18
CA GLU A 33 3.19 12.81 -0.21
C GLU A 33 4.19 11.66 -0.35
N GLU A 34 5.22 11.61 0.50
CA GLU A 34 6.16 10.49 0.55
C GLU A 34 5.48 9.18 0.96
N ILE A 35 4.55 9.24 1.93
CA ILE A 35 3.77 8.09 2.38
C ILE A 35 2.80 7.66 1.28
N ASP A 36 2.09 8.61 0.66
CA ASP A 36 1.15 8.33 -0.43
C ASP A 36 1.84 7.65 -1.61
N ALA A 37 3.04 8.12 -1.98
CA ALA A 37 3.85 7.51 -3.02
C ALA A 37 4.25 6.06 -2.67
N ALA A 38 4.63 5.80 -1.41
CA ALA A 38 5.02 4.47 -0.95
C ALA A 38 3.85 3.46 -0.93
N TYR A 39 2.61 3.94 -0.76
CA TYR A 39 1.39 3.12 -0.80
C TYR A 39 0.75 3.06 -2.18
N ASN A 40 1.28 3.76 -3.19
CA ASN A 40 0.73 3.73 -4.54
C ASN A 40 1.30 2.56 -5.34
N VAL A 41 0.57 1.44 -5.34
CA VAL A 41 0.95 0.23 -6.09
C VAL A 41 0.99 0.48 -7.60
N GLU A 42 0.20 1.41 -8.13
CA GLU A 42 0.20 1.74 -9.56
C GLU A 42 1.53 2.37 -10.01
N LEU A 43 2.14 3.17 -9.13
CA LEU A 43 3.46 3.76 -9.37
C LEU A 43 4.58 2.73 -9.19
N MET A 44 4.38 1.75 -8.30
CA MET A 44 5.41 0.78 -7.90
C MET A 44 5.44 -0.49 -8.78
N VAL A 45 4.33 -0.83 -9.44
CA VAL A 45 4.22 -2.03 -10.29
C VAL A 45 4.10 -1.60 -11.76
N PRO A 46 5.19 -1.71 -12.55
CA PRO A 46 5.11 -1.49 -13.98
C PRO A 46 4.04 -2.39 -14.62
N SER A 47 3.22 -1.83 -15.49
CA SER A 47 2.18 -2.57 -16.23
C SER A 47 1.11 -3.24 -15.36
N LEU A 48 0.68 -2.60 -14.26
CA LEU A 48 -0.42 -3.09 -13.42
C LEU A 48 -1.67 -3.51 -14.23
N ALA A 49 -2.01 -2.77 -15.27
CA ALA A 49 -3.12 -3.08 -16.16
C ALA A 49 -3.03 -4.51 -16.76
N LEU A 50 -1.84 -4.97 -17.17
CA LEU A 50 -1.66 -6.32 -17.71
C LEU A 50 -1.95 -7.40 -16.66
N HIS A 51 -1.61 -7.13 -15.39
CA HIS A 51 -1.95 -8.04 -14.31
C HIS A 51 -3.46 -8.10 -14.07
N VAL A 52 -4.13 -6.94 -14.09
CA VAL A 52 -5.59 -6.85 -13.95
C VAL A 52 -6.29 -7.61 -15.09
N ASP A 53 -5.90 -7.37 -16.34
CA ASP A 53 -6.47 -8.06 -17.51
C ASP A 53 -6.28 -9.57 -17.41
N ARG A 54 -5.09 -10.01 -16.96
CA ARG A 54 -4.83 -11.42 -16.73
C ARG A 54 -5.74 -12.00 -15.64
N PHE A 55 -5.91 -11.31 -14.52
CA PHE A 55 -6.78 -11.79 -13.42
C PHE A 55 -8.23 -11.92 -13.88
N VAL A 56 -8.75 -10.91 -14.60
CA VAL A 56 -10.10 -10.96 -15.18
C VAL A 56 -10.24 -12.16 -16.13
N GLY A 57 -9.27 -12.35 -17.02
CA GLY A 57 -9.26 -13.47 -17.96
C GLY A 57 -9.18 -14.84 -17.29
N ASP A 58 -8.32 -14.99 -16.29
CA ASP A 58 -8.16 -16.23 -15.52
C ASP A 58 -9.40 -16.55 -14.68
N SER A 59 -10.02 -15.55 -14.04
CA SER A 59 -11.29 -15.75 -13.33
C SER A 59 -12.42 -16.17 -14.27
N ALA A 60 -12.50 -15.58 -15.47
CA ALA A 60 -13.49 -15.97 -16.48
C ALA A 60 -13.24 -17.40 -16.99
N ARG A 61 -11.96 -17.80 -17.19
CA ARG A 61 -11.59 -19.18 -17.52
C ARG A 61 -11.99 -20.14 -16.40
N ALA A 62 -11.67 -19.84 -15.15
CA ALA A 62 -11.98 -20.71 -14.01
C ALA A 62 -13.49 -20.98 -13.89
N ARG A 63 -14.35 -19.96 -14.02
CA ARG A 63 -15.81 -20.13 -14.00
C ARG A 63 -16.37 -20.93 -15.18
N ARG A 64 -15.70 -20.89 -16.33
CA ARG A 64 -16.10 -21.68 -17.51
C ARG A 64 -15.68 -23.13 -17.41
N ASP A 65 -14.46 -23.37 -16.95
CA ASP A 65 -13.78 -24.66 -17.11
C ASP A 65 -13.93 -25.55 -15.87
N LEU A 66 -14.23 -24.98 -14.70
CA LEU A 66 -14.45 -25.69 -13.45
C LEU A 66 -15.93 -25.77 -13.10
N THR A 67 -16.33 -26.86 -12.42
CA THR A 67 -17.62 -26.88 -11.72
C THR A 67 -17.65 -25.75 -10.70
N CYS A 68 -18.66 -24.89 -10.79
CA CYS A 68 -18.85 -23.80 -9.84
C CYS A 68 -20.33 -23.46 -9.66
N THR A 69 -20.65 -22.93 -8.48
CA THR A 69 -21.90 -22.20 -8.22
C THR A 69 -21.52 -20.76 -7.96
N VAL A 70 -21.92 -19.88 -8.87
CA VAL A 70 -21.61 -18.44 -8.81
C VAL A 70 -22.69 -17.68 -8.02
N ASP A 71 -22.31 -16.52 -7.47
CA ASP A 71 -23.21 -15.57 -6.83
C ASP A 71 -24.02 -16.15 -5.64
N VAL A 72 -23.43 -17.06 -4.86
CA VAL A 72 -24.06 -17.59 -3.64
C VAL A 72 -24.10 -16.50 -2.58
N ARG A 73 -25.31 -16.06 -2.21
CA ARG A 73 -25.52 -15.01 -1.20
C ARG A 73 -25.15 -15.50 0.19
N PHE A 74 -24.41 -14.68 0.93
CA PHE A 74 -24.17 -14.86 2.36
C PHE A 74 -24.67 -13.70 3.22
N GLY A 75 -25.08 -12.59 2.60
CA GLY A 75 -25.60 -11.41 3.28
C GLY A 75 -26.68 -10.68 2.49
N PRO A 76 -27.28 -9.63 3.08
CA PRO A 76 -28.41 -8.90 2.51
C PRO A 76 -28.06 -7.94 1.37
N THR A 77 -26.79 -7.53 1.22
CA THR A 77 -26.38 -6.54 0.22
C THR A 77 -26.14 -7.17 -1.16
N ARG A 78 -25.83 -6.33 -2.15
CA ARG A 78 -25.52 -6.78 -3.51
C ARG A 78 -24.17 -7.46 -3.61
N ASP A 79 -23.19 -7.03 -2.80
CA ASP A 79 -21.80 -7.46 -2.90
C ASP A 79 -21.46 -8.60 -1.93
N GLU A 80 -22.41 -8.99 -1.06
CA GLU A 80 -22.27 -10.14 -0.15
C GLU A 80 -22.61 -11.46 -0.84
N THR A 81 -21.78 -11.79 -1.84
CA THR A 81 -21.83 -13.03 -2.62
C THR A 81 -20.49 -13.72 -2.66
N MET A 82 -20.49 -15.04 -2.84
CA MET A 82 -19.28 -15.83 -3.08
C MET A 82 -19.50 -16.83 -4.22
N ASP A 83 -18.41 -17.16 -4.91
CA ASP A 83 -18.37 -18.27 -5.85
C ASP A 83 -17.85 -19.52 -5.14
N ILE A 84 -18.56 -20.64 -5.28
CA ILE A 84 -18.18 -21.93 -4.67
C ILE A 84 -17.66 -22.86 -5.76
N PHE A 85 -16.41 -23.29 -5.63
CA PHE A 85 -15.76 -24.29 -6.49
C PHE A 85 -15.62 -25.60 -5.71
N PRO A 86 -16.57 -26.55 -5.83
CA PRO A 86 -16.55 -27.77 -5.03
C PRO A 86 -15.37 -28.68 -5.41
N ALA A 87 -14.77 -29.31 -4.40
CA ALA A 87 -13.83 -30.40 -4.61
C ALA A 87 -14.56 -31.64 -5.18
N ALA A 88 -13.81 -32.51 -5.87
CA ALA A 88 -14.36 -33.75 -6.41
C ALA A 88 -14.87 -34.71 -5.31
N ASN A 89 -14.25 -34.68 -4.12
CA ASN A 89 -14.56 -35.58 -3.02
C ASN A 89 -15.38 -34.89 -1.94
N PRO A 90 -16.46 -35.51 -1.43
CA PRO A 90 -17.19 -35.02 -0.27
C PRO A 90 -16.29 -34.93 0.99
N GLY A 91 -16.57 -33.95 1.86
CA GLY A 91 -15.84 -33.77 3.12
C GLY A 91 -14.43 -33.18 2.98
N ALA A 92 -14.07 -32.66 1.80
CA ALA A 92 -12.81 -31.97 1.59
C ALA A 92 -12.72 -30.66 2.42
N PRO A 93 -11.51 -30.23 2.83
CA PRO A 93 -11.30 -28.95 3.49
C PRO A 93 -11.75 -27.76 2.62
N VAL A 94 -12.20 -26.69 3.26
CA VAL A 94 -12.60 -25.45 2.60
C VAL A 94 -11.45 -24.46 2.61
N VAL A 95 -11.13 -23.91 1.44
CA VAL A 95 -10.26 -22.74 1.31
C VAL A 95 -11.13 -21.54 0.99
N VAL A 96 -10.98 -20.47 1.77
CA VAL A 96 -11.66 -19.20 1.54
C VAL A 96 -10.64 -18.20 1.02
N PHE A 97 -10.90 -17.61 -0.15
CA PHE A 97 -10.09 -16.56 -0.74
C PHE A 97 -10.84 -15.23 -0.68
N ILE A 98 -10.20 -14.18 -0.16
CA ILE A 98 -10.75 -12.83 -0.05
C ILE A 98 -9.82 -11.90 -0.84
N HIS A 99 -10.35 -11.24 -1.87
CA HIS A 99 -9.54 -10.39 -2.73
C HIS A 99 -9.19 -9.05 -2.07
N GLY A 100 -8.10 -8.43 -2.53
CA GLY A 100 -7.69 -7.09 -2.15
C GLY A 100 -8.32 -6.00 -3.04
N GLY A 101 -7.54 -4.98 -3.41
CA GLY A 101 -8.02 -3.86 -4.24
C GLY A 101 -8.29 -2.57 -3.45
N TYR A 102 -7.60 -2.40 -2.32
CA TYR A 102 -7.67 -1.20 -1.47
C TYR A 102 -9.06 -0.83 -0.93
N TRP A 103 -10.07 -1.69 -1.09
CA TRP A 103 -11.48 -1.37 -0.78
C TRP A 103 -11.99 -0.10 -1.48
N ARG A 104 -11.45 0.20 -2.67
CA ARG A 104 -11.71 1.43 -3.44
C ARG A 104 -12.27 1.18 -4.85
N LEU A 105 -12.55 -0.08 -5.19
CA LEU A 105 -13.11 -0.47 -6.48
C LEU A 105 -14.64 -0.37 -6.46
#